data_AF-A0A1I7KRA0-F1
#
_entry.id   AF-A0A1I7KRA0-F1
#
_cell.length_a   1.000
_cell.length_b   1.000
_cell.length_c   1.000
_cell.angle_alpha   90.00
_cell.angle_beta   90.00
_cell.angle_gamma   90.00
#
_symmetry.space_group_name_H-M   'P 1'
#
loop_
_entity.id
_entity.type
_entity.pdbx_description
1 polymer ?
#
loop_
_entity_poly.entity_id
_entity_poly.type
_entity_poly.pdbx_seq_one_letter_code
_entity_poly.pdbx_strand_id
1 'polypeptide(L)'
;MASKETKRFDNVLGKLHGARTAEAPAGSVRQEVPVPVPSNEKQKSNRKRQTFFVDKVLEEYIDQGTLHEMYRSKSDFVEHILMAYFKDKPYLQKK
;
A
#
# COMPACT_ATOMS: atom_id res chain seq x y z
N MET A 1 -19.82 34.02 29.36
CA MET A 1 -18.71 34.23 28.41
C MET A 1 -17.86 32.96 28.39
N ALA A 2 -18.04 32.06 27.41
CA ALA A 2 -17.33 30.78 27.35
C ALA A 2 -16.10 30.92 26.44
N SER A 3 -14.90 30.94 27.03
CA SER A 3 -13.63 30.99 26.29
C SER A 3 -13.35 29.63 25.67
N LYS A 4 -13.50 29.52 24.35
CA LYS A 4 -13.08 28.36 23.56
C LYS A 4 -11.55 28.40 23.39
N GLU A 5 -10.82 27.74 24.28
CA GLU A 5 -9.40 27.48 24.10
C GLU A 5 -9.21 26.38 23.04
N THR A 6 -9.01 26.79 21.79
CA THR A 6 -8.51 25.91 20.72
C THR A 6 -7.05 25.55 21.01
N LYS A 7 -6.81 24.34 21.53
CA LYS A 7 -5.46 23.77 21.66
C LYS A 7 -4.88 23.51 20.27
N ARG A 8 -3.94 24.36 19.85
CA ARG A 8 -3.19 24.19 18.59
C ARG A 8 -2.14 23.09 18.78
N PHE A 9 -2.24 22.04 17.98
CA PHE A 9 -1.29 20.91 17.95
C PHE A 9 -0.15 21.12 16.93
N ASP A 10 0.11 22.37 16.52
CA ASP A 10 1.09 22.72 15.48
C ASP A 10 2.54 22.37 15.86
N ASN A 11 2.80 21.99 17.12
CA ASN A 11 4.15 21.79 17.66
C ASN A 11 4.51 20.33 17.98
N VAL A 12 3.75 19.35 17.50
CA VAL A 12 4.04 17.92 17.76
C VAL A 12 5.05 17.34 16.76
N LEU A 13 5.19 17.92 15.55
CA LEU A 13 6.04 17.35 14.49
C LEU A 13 7.53 17.72 14.61
N GLY A 14 7.87 18.79 15.35
CA GLY A 14 9.24 19.33 15.39
C GLY A 14 10.16 18.77 16.49
N LYS A 15 9.66 17.97 17.43
CA LYS A 15 10.40 17.54 18.64
C LYS A 15 11.00 16.13 18.55
N LEU A 16 10.85 15.44 17.42
CA LEU A 16 11.34 14.06 17.23
C LEU A 16 12.76 13.98 16.62
N HIS A 17 13.32 15.09 16.13
CA HIS A 17 14.73 15.14 15.74
C HIS A 17 15.54 15.83 16.83
N GLY A 18 16.33 15.00 17.53
CA GLY A 18 16.99 15.29 18.77
C GLY A 18 17.95 16.48 18.73
N ALA A 19 18.14 17.03 19.92
CA ALA A 19 19.20 17.96 20.26
C ALA A 19 20.55 17.45 19.74
N ARG A 20 21.16 18.21 18.84
CA ARG A 20 22.63 18.24 18.70
C ARG A 20 23.05 19.69 18.75
N THR A 21 23.70 20.00 19.86
CA THR A 21 24.43 21.23 20.17
C THR A 21 25.40 21.59 19.04
N ALA A 22 25.45 22.88 18.73
CA ALA A 22 26.44 23.48 17.86
C ALA A 22 27.83 23.46 18.53
N GLU A 23 28.85 23.07 17.78
CA GLU A 23 30.21 23.64 17.78
C GLU A 23 31.00 23.05 16.58
N ALA A 24 31.71 23.92 15.87
CA ALA A 24 32.36 23.70 14.56
C ALA A 24 33.78 23.10 14.69
N PRO A 25 34.66 23.12 13.67
CA PRO A 25 34.58 22.65 12.27
C PRO A 25 35.71 21.64 11.94
N ALA A 26 35.52 20.70 11.01
CA ALA A 26 36.66 20.07 10.32
C ALA A 26 36.22 19.50 8.96
N GLY A 27 36.92 19.94 7.92
CA GLY A 27 36.63 19.59 6.54
C GLY A 27 36.71 18.10 6.26
N SER A 28 35.76 17.63 5.46
CA SER A 28 35.92 16.44 4.63
C SER A 28 34.93 16.58 3.48
N VAL A 29 35.44 17.08 2.35
CA VAL A 29 34.72 17.03 1.07
C VAL A 29 34.64 15.57 0.68
N ARG A 30 33.58 14.88 1.11
CA ARG A 30 33.18 13.60 0.52
C ARG A 30 32.43 13.92 -0.76
N GLN A 31 33.05 13.59 -1.88
CA GLN A 31 32.39 13.55 -3.18
C GLN A 31 31.19 12.60 -3.08
N GLU A 32 29.98 13.16 -3.05
CA GLU A 32 28.75 12.39 -3.20
C GLU A 32 28.70 11.93 -4.67
N VAL A 33 29.12 10.69 -4.90
CA VAL A 33 28.82 9.99 -6.15
C VAL A 33 27.29 9.92 -6.24
N PRO A 34 26.66 10.45 -7.30
CA PRO A 34 25.21 10.34 -7.45
C PRO A 34 24.86 8.86 -7.55
N VAL A 35 24.32 8.28 -6.48
CA VAL A 35 23.75 6.94 -6.53
C VAL A 35 22.54 7.04 -7.46
N PRO A 36 22.49 6.27 -8.58
CA PRO A 36 21.31 6.25 -9.42
C PRO A 36 20.16 5.69 -8.60
N VAL A 37 19.26 6.56 -8.14
CA VAL A 37 18.01 6.12 -7.54
C VAL A 37 17.20 5.50 -8.69
N PRO A 38 16.90 4.20 -8.67
CA PRO A 38 16.04 3.62 -9.69
C PRO A 38 14.72 4.40 -9.68
N SER A 39 14.34 4.94 -10.84
CA SER A 39 13.05 5.57 -11.00
C SER A 39 11.99 4.55 -10.58
N ASN A 40 11.18 4.91 -9.58
CA ASN A 40 9.94 4.21 -9.28
C ASN A 40 8.97 4.44 -10.45
N GLU A 41 9.25 3.83 -11.60
CA GLU A 41 8.28 3.68 -12.65
C GLU A 41 7.15 2.84 -12.06
N LYS A 42 6.08 3.51 -11.69
CA LYS A 42 4.84 2.85 -11.28
C LYS A 42 4.42 1.99 -12.46
N GLN A 43 4.66 0.68 -12.38
CA GLN A 43 4.09 -0.27 -13.34
C GLN A 43 2.60 0.04 -13.46
N LYS A 44 2.16 0.40 -14.66
CA LYS A 44 0.76 0.63 -14.94
C LYS A 44 0.05 -0.71 -14.76
N SER A 45 -0.65 -0.85 -13.65
CA SER A 45 -1.49 -2.03 -13.40
C SER A 45 -2.58 -2.06 -14.47
N ASN A 46 -2.61 -3.12 -15.28
CA ASN A 46 -3.70 -3.39 -16.23
C ASN A 46 -4.94 -4.00 -15.55
N ARG A 47 -5.03 -3.93 -14.21
CA ARG A 47 -6.13 -4.52 -13.44
C ARG A 47 -7.43 -3.78 -13.72
N LYS A 48 -8.40 -4.48 -14.30
CA LYS A 48 -9.76 -3.97 -14.54
C LYS A 48 -10.64 -4.23 -13.32
N ARG A 49 -11.46 -3.25 -12.95
CA ARG A 49 -12.47 -3.40 -11.89
C ARG A 49 -13.81 -3.79 -12.52
N GLN A 50 -14.46 -4.79 -11.94
CA GLN A 50 -15.80 -5.22 -12.31
C GLN A 50 -16.64 -5.40 -11.05
N THR A 51 -17.91 -5.03 -11.13
CA THR A 51 -18.89 -5.25 -10.05
C THR A 51 -19.84 -6.36 -10.51
N PHE A 52 -20.17 -7.27 -9.59
CA PHE A 52 -21.12 -8.35 -9.82
C PHE A 52 -21.91 -8.60 -8.53
N PHE A 53 -23.10 -9.18 -8.67
CA PHE A 53 -23.94 -9.53 -7.55
C PHE A 53 -23.71 -11.01 -7.18
N VAL A 54 -23.62 -11.28 -5.89
CA VAL A 54 -23.52 -12.64 -5.33
C VAL A 54 -24.65 -12.84 -4.33
N ASP A 55 -24.99 -14.09 -4.06
CA ASP A 55 -25.85 -14.40 -2.92
C ASP A 55 -25.08 -14.23 -1.59
N LYS A 56 -25.83 -14.20 -0.49
CA LYS A 56 -25.27 -13.99 0.86
C LYS A 56 -24.32 -15.12 1.26
N VAL A 57 -24.65 -16.35 0.89
CA VAL A 57 -23.88 -17.53 1.26
C VAL A 57 -22.50 -17.47 0.60
N LEU A 58 -22.43 -17.13 -0.69
CA LEU A 58 -21.18 -16.95 -1.42
C LEU A 58 -20.39 -15.75 -0.90
N GLU A 59 -21.06 -14.65 -0.52
CA GLU A 59 -20.38 -13.52 0.13
C GLU A 59 -19.70 -13.92 1.44
N GLU A 60 -20.39 -14.69 2.28
CA GLU A 60 -19.82 -15.21 3.54
C GLU A 60 -18.61 -16.13 3.29
N TYR A 61 -18.68 -17.00 2.28
CA TYR A 61 -17.52 -17.83 1.89
C TYR A 61 -16.35 -16.99 1.38
N ILE A 62 -16.62 -15.93 0.61
CA ILE A 62 -15.58 -14.99 0.17
C ILE A 62 -14.91 -14.32 1.38
N ASP A 63 -15.69 -13.93 2.37
CA ASP A 63 -15.18 -13.24 3.56
C ASP A 63 -14.35 -14.17 4.44
N GLN A 64 -14.85 -15.38 4.69
CA GLN A 64 -14.11 -16.40 5.44
C GLN A 64 -12.82 -16.79 4.72
N GLY A 65 -12.86 -17.02 3.41
CA GLY A 65 -11.68 -17.38 2.62
C GLY A 65 -10.64 -16.26 2.57
N THR A 66 -11.08 -15.01 2.40
CA THR A 66 -10.19 -13.83 2.42
C THR A 66 -9.43 -13.74 3.74
N LEU A 67 -10.12 -13.97 4.87
CA LEU A 67 -9.51 -13.93 6.21
C LEU A 67 -8.63 -15.15 6.48
N HIS A 68 -9.10 -16.35 6.16
CA HIS A 68 -8.42 -17.62 6.48
C HIS A 68 -7.10 -17.76 5.71
N GLU A 69 -7.09 -17.38 4.43
CA GLU A 69 -5.91 -17.42 3.57
C GLU A 69 -5.08 -16.13 3.61
N MET A 70 -5.45 -15.17 4.47
CA MET A 70 -4.71 -13.92 4.70
C MET A 70 -4.51 -13.05 3.44
N TYR A 71 -5.53 -12.99 2.57
CA TYR A 71 -5.48 -12.08 1.42
C TYR A 71 -5.65 -10.63 1.86
N ARG A 72 -4.98 -9.72 1.13
CA ARG A 72 -5.05 -8.28 1.37
C ARG A 72 -6.46 -7.70 1.16
N SER A 73 -7.23 -8.27 0.24
CA SER A 73 -8.59 -7.80 -0.07
C SER A 73 -9.45 -8.91 -0.68
N LYS A 74 -10.79 -8.78 -0.58
CA LYS A 74 -11.75 -9.68 -1.24
C LYS A 74 -11.48 -9.79 -2.75
N SER A 75 -11.10 -8.69 -3.39
CA SER A 75 -10.77 -8.68 -4.83
C SER A 75 -9.55 -9.53 -5.16
N ASP A 76 -8.53 -9.54 -4.30
CA ASP A 76 -7.33 -10.37 -4.50
C ASP A 76 -7.66 -11.86 -4.32
N PHE A 77 -8.51 -12.18 -3.34
CA PHE A 77 -8.99 -13.56 -3.14
C PHE A 77 -9.81 -14.07 -4.33
N VAL A 78 -10.79 -13.27 -4.77
CA VAL A 78 -11.62 -13.61 -5.94
C VAL A 78 -10.76 -13.75 -7.20
N GLU A 79 -9.78 -12.87 -7.40
CA GLU A 79 -8.84 -12.96 -8.52
C GLU A 79 -8.06 -14.28 -8.48
N HIS A 80 -7.56 -14.70 -7.31
CA HIS A 80 -6.89 -15.99 -7.15
C HIS A 80 -7.79 -17.18 -7.52
N ILE A 81 -9.02 -17.21 -7.00
CA ILE A 81 -10.00 -18.27 -7.31
C ILE A 81 -10.27 -18.31 -8.83
N LEU A 82 -10.49 -17.16 -9.45
CA LEU A 82 -10.76 -17.09 -10.88
C LEU A 82 -9.55 -17.56 -11.68
N MET A 83 -8.32 -17.15 -11.32
CA MET A 83 -7.11 -17.62 -11.98
C MET A 83 -6.95 -19.14 -11.88
N ALA A 84 -7.19 -19.73 -10.69
CA ALA A 84 -7.13 -21.17 -10.50
C ALA A 84 -8.21 -21.89 -11.32
N TYR A 85 -9.45 -21.40 -11.30
CA TYR A 85 -10.57 -21.96 -12.05
C TYR A 85 -10.35 -21.93 -13.56
N PHE A 86 -9.66 -20.89 -14.05
CA PHE A 86 -9.40 -20.66 -15.47
C PHE A 86 -8.11 -21.30 -16.00
N LYS A 87 -7.21 -21.77 -15.12
CA LYS A 87 -5.90 -22.31 -15.48
C LYS A 87 -5.96 -23.46 -16.49
N ASP A 88 -6.89 -24.39 -16.31
CA ASP A 88 -6.97 -25.63 -17.09
C ASP A 88 -7.99 -25.57 -18.23
N LYS A 89 -8.53 -24.38 -18.50
CA LYS A 89 -9.63 -24.22 -19.46
C LYS A 89 -9.09 -23.99 -20.88
N PRO A 90 -9.41 -24.88 -21.84
CA PRO A 90 -8.78 -24.90 -23.16
C PRO A 90 -9.07 -23.66 -24.00
N TYR A 91 -10.18 -22.97 -23.72
CA TYR A 91 -10.60 -21.78 -24.43
C TYR A 91 -9.85 -20.50 -24.02
N LEU A 92 -9.02 -20.56 -22.97
CA LEU A 92 -8.12 -19.47 -22.57
C LEU A 92 -6.69 -19.66 -23.07
N GLN A 93 -6.33 -20.84 -23.56
CA GLN A 93 -5.00 -21.13 -24.12
C GLN A 93 -4.78 -20.56 -25.53
N LYS A 94 -5.53 -19.54 -25.94
CA LYS A 94 -5.44 -18.93 -27.28
C LYS A 94 -4.92 -17.50 -27.23
N LYS A 95 -3.60 -17.37 -27.32
CA LYS A 95 -2.88 -16.63 -28.37
C LYS A 95 -1.37 -16.86 -28.23
#